data_AF-A0A4R5G8P9-F1
#
_entry.id   AF-A0A4R5G8P9-F1
#
_cell.length_a   1.000
_cell.length_b   1.000
_cell.length_c   1.000
_cell.angle_alpha   90.00
_cell.angle_beta   90.00
_cell.angle_gamma   90.00
#
_symmetry.space_group_name_H-M   'P 1'
#
loop_
_entity.id
_entity.type
_entity.pdbx_description
1 polymer ?
#
loop_
_entity_poly.entity_id
_entity_poly.type
_entity_poly.pdbx_seq_one_letter_code
_entity_poly.pdbx_strand_id
1 'polypeptide(L)' 'MRAARKDSSNALERINLRLAPEVLEAIDAECSRRAGNVSRNTWITEAVTERLARLASSSRHQGAGGANG' A
#
# COMPACT_ATOMS: atom_id res chain seq x y z
N MET A 1 -28.26 27.85 7.28
CA MET A 1 -27.66 26.61 6.74
C MET A 1 -26.23 26.50 7.26
N ARG A 2 -25.92 25.52 8.10
CA ARG A 2 -24.57 25.35 8.67
C ARG A 2 -23.87 24.27 7.85
N ALA A 3 -22.85 24.66 7.07
CA ALA A 3 -22.06 23.73 6.29
C ALA A 3 -21.32 22.76 7.22
N ALA A 4 -21.59 21.47 7.08
CA ALA A 4 -20.83 20.43 7.76
C ALA A 4 -19.38 20.52 7.27
N ARG A 5 -18.48 20.90 8.18
CA ARG A 5 -17.04 20.86 7.91
C ARG A 5 -16.68 19.39 7.73
N LYS A 6 -16.34 19.00 6.49
CA LYS A 6 -15.80 17.68 6.20
C LYS A 6 -14.44 17.62 6.90
N ASP A 7 -14.34 16.81 7.96
CA ASP A 7 -13.09 16.54 8.65
C ASP A 7 -12.11 15.87 7.66
N SER A 8 -11.26 16.68 7.05
CA SER A 8 -10.25 16.26 6.06
C SER A 8 -9.06 15.53 6.68
N SER A 9 -9.07 15.30 7.99
CA SER A 9 -7.96 14.76 8.78
C SER A 9 -7.90 13.24 8.81
N ASN A 10 -8.87 12.52 8.21
CA ASN A 10 -8.94 11.05 8.31
C ASN A 10 -9.51 10.35 7.08
N ALA A 11 -9.33 10.91 5.87
CA ALA A 11 -9.96 10.38 4.66
C ALA A 11 -9.22 9.14 4.11
N LEU A 12 -9.23 8.02 4.85
CA LEU A 12 -8.94 6.72 4.28
C LEU A 12 -10.13 6.27 3.43
N GLU A 13 -9.87 5.88 2.19
CA GLU A 13 -10.91 5.33 1.31
C GLU A 13 -11.14 3.85 1.62
N ARG A 14 -12.43 3.48 1.76
CA ARG A 14 -12.82 2.08 1.98
C ARG A 14 -13.06 1.38 0.64
N ILE A 15 -12.35 0.29 0.40
CA ILE A 15 -12.52 -0.57 -0.78
C ILE A 15 -12.94 -1.99 -0.37
N ASN A 16 -13.62 -2.70 -1.28
CA ASN A 16 -13.85 -4.14 -1.16
C ASN A 16 -12.94 -4.86 -2.14
N LEU A 17 -12.21 -5.88 -1.68
CA LEU A 17 -11.24 -6.63 -2.47
C LEU A 17 -11.60 -8.12 -2.45
N ARG A 18 -11.63 -8.75 -3.62
CA ARG A 18 -11.77 -10.21 -3.74
C ARG A 18 -10.39 -10.79 -4.00
N LEU A 19 -9.98 -11.74 -3.16
CA LEU A 19 -8.72 -12.47 -3.28
C LEU A 19 -9.02 -13.95 -3.43
N ALA A 20 -8.11 -14.67 -4.10
CA ALA A 20 -8.12 -16.12 -4.04
C ALA A 20 -7.83 -16.58 -2.60
N PRO A 21 -8.46 -17.66 -2.09
CA PRO A 21 -8.28 -18.10 -0.71
C PRO A 21 -6.82 -18.28 -0.31
N GLU A 22 -6.01 -18.88 -1.18
CA GLU A 22 -4.59 -19.12 -0.97
C GLU A 22 -3.78 -17.84 -0.77
N VAL A 23 -4.19 -16.73 -1.41
CA VAL A 23 -3.56 -15.43 -1.24
C VAL A 23 -3.92 -14.82 0.11
N LEU A 24 -5.17 -14.98 0.55
CA LEU A 24 -5.60 -14.49 1.85
C LEU A 24 -4.89 -15.24 3.00
N GLU A 25 -4.75 -16.56 2.86
CA GLU A 25 -4.01 -17.40 3.82
C GLU A 25 -2.53 -17.00 3.91
N ALA A 26 -1.88 -16.72 2.77
CA ALA A 26 -0.51 -16.23 2.75
C ALA A 26 -0.36 -14.87 3.45
N ILE A 27 -1.33 -13.96 3.31
CA ILE A 27 -1.36 -12.68 4.03
C ILE A 27 -1.46 -12.93 5.55
N ASP A 28 -2.34 -13.83 5.97
CA ASP A 28 -2.57 -14.14 7.39
C ASP A 28 -1.35 -14.77 8.06
N ALA A 29 -0.67 -15.67 7.35
CA ALA A 29 0.58 -16.26 7.81
C ALA A 29 1.67 -15.20 8.03
N GLU A 30 1.80 -14.26 7.09
CA GLU A 30 2.80 -13.20 7.18
C GLU A 30 2.46 -12.17 8.28
N CYS A 31 1.18 -11.84 8.47
CA CYS A 31 0.72 -11.01 9.58
C CYS A 31 1.09 -11.64 10.94
N SER A 32 0.94 -12.96 11.07
CA SER A 32 1.25 -13.73 12.28
C SER A 32 2.76 -13.83 12.56
N ARG A 33 3.59 -13.75 11.51
CA ARG A 33 5.06 -13.82 11.62
C ARG A 33 5.69 -12.54 12.18
N ARG A 34 4.99 -11.40 12.09
CA ARG A 34 5.51 -10.10 12.56
C ARG A 34 5.28 -9.90 14.05
N ALA A 35 6.32 -9.41 14.73
CA ALA A 35 6.20 -9.01 16.14
C ALA A 35 5.15 -7.89 16.29
N GLY A 36 4.19 -8.09 17.20
CA GLY A 36 3.15 -7.09 17.49
C GLY A 36 1.81 -7.29 16.79
N ASN A 37 1.54 -8.44 16.16
CA ASN A 37 0.25 -8.79 15.53
C ASN A 37 -0.30 -7.70 14.61
N VAL A 38 0.29 -7.57 13.43
CA VAL A 38 -0.11 -6.57 12.43
C VAL A 38 -1.44 -6.99 11.79
N SER A 39 -2.38 -6.05 11.66
CA SER A 39 -3.66 -6.32 10.98
C SER A 39 -3.46 -6.55 9.48
N ARG A 40 -4.36 -7.30 8.83
CA ARG A 40 -4.37 -7.47 7.37
C ARG A 40 -4.32 -6.14 6.63
N ASN A 41 -5.12 -5.17 7.07
CA ASN A 41 -5.17 -3.85 6.43
C ASN A 41 -3.82 -3.14 6.51
N THR A 42 -3.21 -3.14 7.70
CA THR A 42 -1.88 -2.55 7.90
C THR A 42 -0.85 -3.24 7.00
N TRP A 43 -0.84 -4.57 6.98
CA TRP A 43 0.10 -5.32 6.15
C TRP A 43 -0.10 -5.02 4.65
N ILE A 44 -1.33 -5.01 4.16
CA ILE A 44 -1.66 -4.71 2.76
C ILE A 44 -1.25 -3.28 2.42
N THR A 45 -1.56 -2.30 3.27
CA THR A 45 -1.18 -0.90 3.06
C THR A 45 0.33 -0.74 2.96
N GLU A 46 1.08 -1.37 3.85
CA GLU A 46 2.55 -1.32 3.84
C GLU A 46 3.13 -1.98 2.59
N ALA A 47 2.68 -3.19 2.25
CA ALA A 47 3.17 -3.93 1.08
C ALA A 47 2.90 -3.18 -0.24
N VAL A 48 1.70 -2.61 -0.39
CA VAL A 48 1.34 -1.79 -1.56
C VAL A 48 2.18 -0.51 -1.60
N THR A 49 2.33 0.18 -0.48
CA THR A 49 3.14 1.41 -0.38
C THR A 49 4.60 1.13 -0.75
N GLU A 50 5.19 0.07 -0.22
CA GLU A 50 6.56 -0.34 -0.52
C GLU A 50 6.72 -0.65 -2.01
N ARG A 51 5.79 -1.41 -2.60
CA ARG A 51 5.84 -1.76 -4.02
C ARG A 51 5.76 -0.52 -4.91
N LEU A 52 4.84 0.40 -4.62
CA LEU A 52 4.69 1.65 -5.37
C LEU A 52 5.92 2.55 -5.24
N ALA A 53 6.51 2.64 -4.04
CA ALA A 53 7.75 3.39 -3.81
C ALA A 53 8.92 2.82 -4.63
N ARG A 54 9.10 1.49 -4.63
CA ARG A 54 10.12 0.80 -5.42
C ARG A 54 9.95 1.06 -6.92
N LEU A 55 8.72 0.96 -7.43
CA LEU A 55 8.43 1.24 -8.85
C LEU A 55 8.74 2.71 -9.22
N ALA A 56 8.38 3.66 -8.35
CA ALA A 56 8.69 5.07 -8.57
C ALA A 56 10.21 5.35 -8.56
N SER A 57 10.98 4.68 -7.70
CA SER A 57 12.45 4.80 -7.71
C SER A 57 13.09 4.17 -8.95
N SER A 58 12.59 3.02 -9.42
CA SER A 58 13.11 2.35 -10.62
C SER A 58 12.77 3.10 -11.91
N SER A 59 11.64 3.80 -11.96
CA SER A 59 11.28 4.65 -13.09
C SER A 59 12.21 5.88 -13.20
N ARG A 60 12.56 6.50 -12.07
CA ARG A 60 13.52 7.63 -12.04
C ARG A 60 14.94 7.27 -12.50
N HIS A 61 15.37 6.02 -12.34
CA HIS A 61 16.71 5.58 -12.77
C HIS A 61 16.83 5.30 -14.27
N GLN A 62 15.72 5.11 -15.00
CA GLN A 62 15.77 4.88 -16.45
C GLN A 62 15.84 6.17 -17.29
N GLY A 63 15.69 7.35 -16.67
CA GLY A 63 15.76 8.65 -17.37
C GLY A 63 17.14 9.32 -17.38
N ALA A 64 18.17 8.76 -16.72
CA ALA A 64 19.45 9.43 -16.48
C ALA A 64 20.67 8.73 -17.12
N GLY A 65 20.48 8.02 -18.25
CA GLY A 65 21.54 7.21 -18.88
C GLY A 65 21.55 7.17 -20.41
N GLY A 66 21.00 8.19 -21.09
CA GLY A 66 20.87 8.17 -22.55
C GLY A 66 21.04 9.53 -23.22
N ALA A 67 22.00 10.32 -22.79
CA ALA A 67 22.46 11.49 -23.52
C ALA A 67 23.94 11.71 -23.20
N ASN A 68 24.83 11.09 -23.98
CA ASN A 68 26.16 11.59 -24.39
C ASN A 68 26.99 10.45 -24.99
N GLY A 69 27.50 10.65 -26.21
CA GLY A 69 28.51 9.81 -26.87
C GLY A 69 28.14 9.44 -28.29
#